data_AF-B7P6T4-F1
#
_entry.id   AF-B7P6T4-F1
#
_cell.length_a   1.000
_cell.length_b   1.000
_cell.length_c   1.000
_cell.angle_alpha   90.00
_cell.angle_beta   90.00
_cell.angle_gamma   90.00
#
_symmetry.space_group_name_H-M   'P 1'
#
loop_
_entity.id
_entity.type
_entity.pdbx_description
1 polymer ?
#
loop_
_entity_poly.entity_id
_entity_poly.type
_entity_poly.pdbx_seq_one_letter_code
_entity_poly.pdbx_strand_id
1 'polypeptide(L)'
;MIARFFQWKFVILFCALVCFVCLFIRFENRVSVLEATRLKLTETVGRLQLVFLNERLHDFPPVQESRTDPPLDDFGLPEGTMDDLVIIYNRVPKTGSTSFMGVAYDLCGVNKFHVLHLNTSKNMHVMSLPDQIRFVYNVSLWKAMKPAIYHGHVAFLDFAKYGVKSKPIYINIIRKPLDRLVSYFYFLRHGDDFRPYLVRRRQGNKMTFDECVLKKGVDCAEERLWLQVPFFCGHASECWIPGNLWALEQAKHNLINSYFAVGLTEELQDFVSLLEVSFPRIFKGATAKFLTGKKAHLRKTFNKQDPSDETVESFKKSRIWQMENEFYEFAAEQFDFVRKRTLATQNAGEATELGQQFFYEKIRPK
;
A
#
# COMPACT_ATOMS: atom_id res chain seq x y z
N MET A 1 -47.99 74.66 26.05
CA MET A 1 -47.07 74.17 25.01
C MET A 1 -46.55 72.74 25.25
N ILE A 2 -46.56 72.23 26.50
CA ILE A 2 -46.00 70.91 26.86
C ILE A 2 -46.93 69.71 26.50
N ALA A 3 -48.26 69.88 26.55
CA ALA A 3 -49.21 68.79 26.29
C ALA A 3 -49.25 68.30 24.82
N ARG A 4 -49.04 69.19 23.84
CA ARG A 4 -49.01 68.82 22.41
C ARG A 4 -47.75 68.03 22.04
N PHE A 5 -46.62 68.27 22.73
CA PHE A 5 -45.36 67.57 22.49
C PHE A 5 -45.41 66.11 22.98
N PHE A 6 -46.14 65.86 24.08
CA PHE A 6 -46.34 64.53 24.63
C PHE A 6 -47.26 63.67 23.73
N GLN A 7 -48.32 64.27 23.18
CA GLN A 7 -49.20 63.58 22.24
C GLN A 7 -48.47 63.14 20.96
N TRP A 8 -47.58 63.96 20.41
CA TRP A 8 -46.87 63.62 19.18
C TRP A 8 -45.86 62.49 19.36
N LYS A 9 -45.20 62.40 20.53
CA LYS A 9 -44.33 61.27 20.88
C LYS A 9 -45.08 59.96 20.98
N PHE A 10 -46.28 59.96 21.58
CA PHE A 10 -47.13 58.76 21.63
C PHE A 10 -47.59 58.32 20.24
N VAL A 11 -47.94 59.27 19.36
CA VAL A 11 -48.33 58.98 17.98
C VAL A 11 -47.15 58.38 17.20
N ILE A 12 -45.94 58.93 17.32
CA ILE A 12 -44.74 58.39 16.66
C ILE A 12 -44.40 56.99 17.17
N LEU A 13 -44.48 56.76 18.49
CA LEU A 13 -44.19 55.46 19.08
C LEU A 13 -45.22 54.39 18.65
N PHE A 14 -46.50 54.78 18.56
CA PHE A 14 -47.55 53.92 18.05
C PHE A 14 -47.35 53.59 16.56
N CYS A 15 -47.03 54.58 15.72
CA CYS A 15 -46.71 54.33 14.31
C CYS A 15 -45.48 53.44 14.13
N ALA A 16 -44.43 53.61 14.95
CA ALA A 16 -43.24 52.75 14.92
C ALA A 16 -43.57 51.30 15.32
N LEU A 17 -44.39 51.11 16.35
CA LEU A 17 -44.86 49.79 16.78
C LEU A 17 -45.66 49.10 15.67
N VAL A 18 -46.59 49.82 15.03
CA VAL A 18 -47.39 49.29 13.92
C VAL A 18 -46.49 48.92 12.73
N CYS A 19 -45.52 49.75 12.36
CA CYS A 19 -44.55 49.44 11.31
C CYS A 19 -43.73 48.19 11.64
N PHE A 20 -43.27 48.05 12.89
CA PHE A 20 -42.51 46.88 13.34
C PHE A 20 -43.36 45.60 13.25
N VAL A 21 -44.62 45.64 13.69
CA VAL A 21 -45.55 44.50 13.58
C VAL A 21 -45.80 44.14 12.12
N CYS A 22 -46.01 45.12 11.23
CA CYS A 22 -46.19 44.86 9.80
C CYS A 22 -44.94 44.23 9.16
N LEU A 23 -43.74 44.69 9.53
CA LEU A 23 -42.48 44.11 9.05
C LEU A 23 -42.27 42.70 9.60
N PHE A 24 -42.60 42.45 10.86
CA PHE A 24 -42.52 41.14 11.50
C PHE A 24 -43.44 40.13 10.82
N ILE A 25 -44.71 40.49 10.58
CA ILE A 25 -45.66 39.65 9.84
C ILE A 25 -45.17 39.37 8.41
N ARG A 26 -44.60 40.38 7.74
CA ARG A 26 -44.04 40.20 6.39
C ARG A 26 -42.82 39.27 6.39
N PHE A 27 -42.00 39.34 7.44
CA PHE A 27 -40.84 38.46 7.63
C PHE A 27 -41.26 37.02 7.89
N GLU A 28 -42.17 36.78 8.85
CA GLU A 28 -42.79 35.47 9.12
C GLU A 28 -43.37 34.84 7.85
N ASN A 29 -44.15 35.61 7.07
CA ASN A 29 -44.69 35.12 5.79
C ASN A 29 -43.60 34.75 4.79
N ARG A 30 -42.50 35.52 4.71
CA ARG A 30 -41.37 35.20 3.82
C ARG A 30 -40.63 33.93 4.29
N VAL A 31 -40.44 33.76 5.59
CA VAL A 31 -39.80 32.56 6.17
C VAL A 31 -40.67 31.33 5.92
N SER A 32 -41.99 31.42 6.14
CA SER A 32 -42.93 30.33 5.88
C SER A 32 -42.94 29.92 4.40
N VAL A 33 -42.90 30.89 3.47
CA VAL A 33 -42.77 30.61 2.03
C VAL A 33 -41.43 29.93 1.70
N LEU A 34 -40.34 30.34 2.36
CA LEU A 34 -39.03 29.72 2.17
C LEU A 34 -39.00 28.27 2.65
N GLU A 35 -39.59 27.99 3.81
CA GLU A 35 -39.68 26.63 4.37
C GLU A 35 -40.54 25.73 3.49
N ALA A 36 -41.68 26.21 3.01
CA ALA A 36 -42.52 25.48 2.06
C ALA A 36 -41.77 25.17 0.74
N THR A 37 -40.98 26.12 0.25
CA THR A 37 -40.17 25.94 -0.96
C THR A 37 -39.04 24.94 -0.74
N ARG A 38 -38.39 24.97 0.43
CA ARG A 38 -37.36 23.99 0.81
C ARG A 38 -37.93 22.57 0.91
N LEU A 39 -39.12 22.42 1.49
CA LEU A 39 -39.78 21.12 1.59
C LEU A 39 -40.07 20.55 0.19
N LYS A 40 -40.63 21.39 -0.70
CA LYS A 40 -40.92 21.01 -2.09
C LYS A 40 -39.66 20.65 -2.87
N LEU A 41 -38.55 21.37 -2.65
CA LEU A 41 -37.26 21.03 -3.24
C LEU A 41 -36.72 19.70 -2.72
N THR A 42 -36.82 19.46 -1.41
CA THR A 42 -36.36 18.21 -0.79
C THR A 42 -37.16 17.00 -1.30
N GLU A 43 -38.48 17.15 -1.47
CA GLU A 43 -39.34 16.14 -2.09
C GLU A 43 -38.97 15.92 -3.56
N THR A 44 -38.71 16.98 -4.32
CA THR A 44 -38.34 16.88 -5.74
C THR A 44 -36.98 16.20 -5.93
N VAL A 45 -36.00 16.52 -5.08
CA VAL A 45 -34.68 15.87 -5.05
C VAL A 45 -34.82 14.40 -4.65
N GLY A 46 -35.67 14.08 -3.66
CA GLY A 46 -35.98 12.71 -3.29
C GLY A 46 -36.59 11.91 -4.44
N ARG A 47 -37.56 12.50 -5.17
CA ARG A 47 -38.15 11.89 -6.38
C ARG A 47 -37.12 11.71 -7.49
N LEU A 48 -36.25 12.69 -7.73
CA LEU A 48 -35.15 12.59 -8.70
C LEU A 48 -34.17 11.48 -8.33
N GLN A 49 -33.77 11.38 -7.06
CA GLN A 49 -32.91 10.27 -6.59
C GLN A 49 -33.60 8.92 -6.78
N LEU A 50 -34.91 8.84 -6.54
CA LEU A 50 -35.71 7.64 -6.78
C LEU A 50 -35.80 7.28 -8.27
N VAL A 51 -35.94 8.27 -9.15
CA VAL A 51 -35.90 8.08 -10.61
C VAL A 51 -34.51 7.66 -11.07
N PHE A 52 -33.43 8.25 -10.56
CA PHE A 52 -32.06 7.80 -10.85
C PHE A 52 -31.77 6.38 -10.33
N LEU A 53 -32.32 6.02 -9.17
CA LEU A 53 -32.27 4.64 -8.66
C LEU A 53 -33.11 3.70 -9.52
N ASN A 54 -34.28 4.13 -9.98
CA ASN A 54 -35.17 3.34 -10.83
C ASN A 54 -34.60 3.16 -12.25
N GLU A 55 -33.94 4.16 -12.81
CA GLU A 55 -33.18 4.03 -14.06
C GLU A 55 -32.00 3.06 -13.90
N ARG A 56 -31.27 3.12 -12.77
CA ARG A 56 -30.25 2.09 -12.47
C ARG A 56 -30.84 0.71 -12.23
N LEU A 57 -32.08 0.62 -11.74
CA LEU A 57 -32.78 -0.64 -11.53
C LEU A 57 -33.26 -1.26 -12.85
N HIS A 58 -33.56 -0.45 -13.86
CA HIS A 58 -33.90 -0.92 -15.21
C HIS A 58 -32.69 -1.26 -16.09
N ASP A 59 -31.48 -0.92 -15.65
CA ASP A 59 -30.21 -1.42 -16.24
C ASP A 59 -29.80 -2.81 -15.72
N PHE A 60 -30.55 -3.38 -14.76
CA PHE A 60 -30.46 -4.82 -14.51
C PHE A 60 -31.32 -5.52 -15.55
N PRO A 61 -30.73 -6.36 -16.42
CA PRO A 61 -31.53 -7.16 -17.33
C PRO A 61 -32.51 -8.01 -16.51
N PRO A 62 -33.72 -8.32 -17.04
CA PRO A 62 -34.58 -9.32 -16.42
C PRO A 62 -33.75 -10.59 -16.20
N VAL A 63 -33.97 -11.27 -15.07
CA VAL A 63 -33.37 -12.59 -14.78
C VAL A 63 -33.81 -13.54 -15.88
N GLN A 64 -33.02 -13.57 -16.94
CA GLN A 64 -33.08 -14.54 -17.98
C GLN A 64 -32.29 -15.70 -17.40
N GLU A 65 -32.99 -16.81 -17.12
CA GLU A 65 -32.37 -18.12 -16.87
C GLU A 65 -31.58 -18.55 -18.12
N SER A 66 -30.47 -17.87 -18.38
CA SER A 66 -29.44 -18.30 -19.31
C SER A 66 -28.47 -19.13 -18.48
N ARG A 67 -28.73 -20.43 -18.47
CA ARG A 67 -27.76 -21.45 -18.03
C ARG A 67 -26.56 -21.43 -18.96
N THR A 68 -25.64 -20.50 -18.70
CA THR A 68 -24.20 -20.72 -18.76
C THR A 68 -23.63 -19.75 -17.74
N ASP A 69 -23.45 -20.21 -16.49
CA ASP A 69 -22.62 -19.48 -15.56
C ASP A 69 -21.28 -19.19 -16.25
N PRO A 70 -20.76 -17.95 -16.18
CA PRO A 70 -19.42 -17.68 -16.71
C PRO A 70 -18.46 -18.70 -16.08
N PRO A 71 -17.45 -19.18 -16.84
CA PRO A 71 -16.47 -20.10 -16.30
C PRO A 71 -15.96 -19.53 -14.97
N LEU A 72 -16.02 -20.34 -13.92
CA LEU A 72 -15.49 -19.94 -12.63
C LEU A 72 -13.98 -20.14 -12.65
N ASP A 73 -13.25 -19.19 -12.08
CA ASP A 73 -11.82 -19.35 -11.85
C ASP A 73 -11.55 -20.36 -10.71
N ASP A 74 -10.28 -20.60 -10.39
CA ASP A 74 -9.85 -21.54 -9.34
C ASP A 74 -10.47 -21.19 -7.94
N PHE A 75 -11.09 -20.02 -7.78
CA PHE A 75 -11.71 -19.51 -6.55
C PHE A 75 -13.24 -19.48 -6.60
N GLY A 76 -13.85 -20.02 -7.66
CA GLY A 76 -15.31 -19.96 -7.81
C GLY A 76 -15.82 -18.57 -8.17
N LEU A 77 -14.95 -17.66 -8.65
CA LEU A 77 -15.33 -16.31 -9.10
C LEU A 77 -15.54 -16.29 -10.61
N PRO A 78 -16.42 -15.42 -11.14
CA PRO A 78 -16.55 -15.24 -12.58
C PRO A 78 -15.19 -14.95 -13.24
N GLU A 79 -14.89 -15.63 -14.35
CA GLU A 79 -13.67 -15.40 -15.13
C GLU A 79 -13.46 -13.91 -15.41
N GLY A 80 -12.25 -13.40 -15.15
CA GLY A 80 -11.89 -12.00 -15.32
C GLY A 80 -12.19 -11.08 -14.12
N THR A 81 -12.78 -11.59 -13.02
CA THR A 81 -13.00 -10.80 -11.78
C THR A 81 -11.72 -10.15 -11.25
N MET A 82 -10.59 -10.84 -11.41
CA MET A 82 -9.26 -10.38 -10.97
C MET A 82 -8.45 -9.69 -12.09
N ASP A 83 -9.04 -9.37 -13.24
CA ASP A 83 -8.29 -8.72 -14.34
C ASP A 83 -7.98 -7.24 -14.06
N ASP A 84 -8.71 -6.60 -13.14
CA ASP A 84 -8.39 -5.25 -12.66
C ASP A 84 -7.36 -5.23 -11.52
N LEU A 85 -6.82 -6.40 -11.14
CA LEU A 85 -5.87 -6.56 -10.04
C LEU A 85 -4.54 -5.83 -10.32
N VAL A 86 -4.12 -5.02 -9.36
CA VAL A 86 -2.83 -4.34 -9.40
C VAL A 86 -2.08 -4.58 -8.10
N ILE A 87 -0.88 -5.10 -8.21
CA ILE A 87 0.06 -5.29 -7.09
C ILE A 87 1.20 -4.27 -7.22
N ILE A 88 1.49 -3.56 -6.13
CA ILE A 88 2.69 -2.74 -5.99
C ILE A 88 3.66 -3.45 -5.06
N TYR A 89 4.83 -3.79 -5.60
CA TYR A 89 5.98 -4.24 -4.84
C TYR A 89 7.04 -3.13 -4.77
N ASN A 90 6.93 -2.28 -3.76
CA ASN A 90 7.86 -1.16 -3.55
C ASN A 90 9.15 -1.64 -2.88
N ARG A 91 9.89 -2.46 -3.63
CA ARG A 91 11.00 -3.31 -3.20
C ARG A 91 12.11 -2.57 -2.45
N VAL A 92 12.39 -3.05 -1.24
CA VAL A 92 13.60 -2.64 -0.49
C VAL A 92 14.86 -3.21 -1.18
N PRO A 93 15.96 -2.44 -1.26
CA PRO A 93 17.24 -2.96 -1.75
C PRO A 93 17.81 -4.09 -0.87
N LYS A 94 18.37 -5.12 -1.51
CA LYS A 94 19.12 -6.24 -0.89
C LYS A 94 18.29 -7.20 0.00
N THR A 95 17.00 -7.35 -0.30
CA THR A 95 16.05 -8.23 0.40
C THR A 95 15.53 -9.40 -0.46
N GLY A 96 16.37 -9.97 -1.34
CA GLY A 96 15.93 -11.05 -2.26
C GLY A 96 15.03 -10.60 -3.41
N SER A 97 14.78 -9.29 -3.56
CA SER A 97 13.84 -8.72 -4.52
C SER A 97 14.09 -9.08 -6.00
N THR A 98 15.34 -9.39 -6.39
CA THR A 98 15.64 -9.86 -7.75
C THR A 98 15.21 -11.31 -7.98
N SER A 99 15.38 -12.19 -7.00
CA SER A 99 14.90 -13.57 -7.09
C SER A 99 13.38 -13.60 -7.20
N PHE A 100 12.69 -12.89 -6.30
CA PHE A 100 11.23 -12.83 -6.28
C PHE A 100 10.67 -12.33 -7.62
N MET A 101 11.19 -11.21 -8.13
CA MET A 101 10.75 -10.70 -9.43
C MET A 101 11.14 -11.60 -10.60
N GLY A 102 12.21 -12.39 -10.48
CA GLY A 102 12.56 -13.41 -11.48
C GLY A 102 11.43 -14.42 -11.71
N VAL A 103 10.74 -14.82 -10.64
CA VAL A 103 9.55 -15.69 -10.73
C VAL A 103 8.40 -14.95 -11.42
N ALA A 104 8.08 -13.74 -10.99
CA ALA A 104 7.01 -12.95 -11.59
C ALA A 104 7.21 -12.70 -13.10
N TYR A 105 8.43 -12.37 -13.53
CA TYR A 105 8.75 -12.21 -14.95
C TYR A 105 8.62 -13.52 -15.76
N ASP A 106 8.95 -14.66 -15.16
CA ASP A 106 8.82 -15.95 -15.84
C ASP A 106 7.35 -16.40 -15.95
N LEU A 107 6.49 -15.99 -15.01
CA LEU A 107 5.06 -16.35 -14.99
C LEU A 107 4.17 -15.40 -15.78
N CYS A 108 4.59 -14.15 -16.02
CA CYS A 108 3.70 -13.13 -16.60
C CYS A 108 3.14 -13.48 -17.97
N GLY A 109 3.90 -14.20 -18.81
CA GLY A 109 3.43 -14.70 -20.09
C GLY A 109 2.40 -15.82 -19.98
N VAL A 110 2.60 -16.75 -19.04
CA VAL A 110 1.72 -17.92 -18.84
C VAL A 110 0.43 -17.50 -18.15
N ASN A 111 0.55 -16.71 -17.08
CA ASN A 111 -0.57 -16.25 -16.27
C ASN A 111 -1.19 -14.96 -16.83
N LYS A 112 -0.80 -14.49 -18.03
CA LYS A 112 -1.40 -13.34 -18.74
C LYS A 112 -1.56 -12.08 -17.87
N PHE A 113 -0.45 -11.58 -17.32
CA PHE A 113 -0.40 -10.31 -16.59
C PHE A 113 0.84 -9.51 -16.97
N HIS A 114 0.90 -8.24 -16.58
CA HIS A 114 2.03 -7.36 -16.91
C HIS A 114 2.96 -7.14 -15.72
N VAL A 115 4.28 -7.02 -15.99
CA VAL A 115 5.27 -6.66 -14.98
C VAL A 115 5.98 -5.38 -15.40
N LEU A 116 5.86 -4.33 -14.60
CA LEU A 116 6.38 -3.01 -14.90
C LEU A 116 7.42 -2.59 -13.85
N HIS A 117 8.62 -2.26 -14.32
CA HIS A 117 9.67 -1.72 -13.46
C HIS A 117 9.57 -0.20 -13.39
N LEU A 118 9.38 0.33 -12.19
CA LEU A 118 9.37 1.74 -11.90
C LEU A 118 10.80 2.22 -11.60
N ASN A 119 11.33 3.05 -12.50
CA ASN A 119 12.61 3.70 -12.32
C ASN A 119 12.42 5.16 -11.88
N THR A 120 13.21 5.59 -10.90
CA THR A 120 13.21 6.97 -10.42
C THR A 120 14.57 7.61 -10.68
N SER A 121 14.54 8.90 -11.00
CA SER A 121 15.75 9.69 -11.23
C SER A 121 16.71 9.55 -10.04
N LYS A 122 17.97 9.18 -10.31
CA LYS A 122 19.02 8.94 -9.31
C LYS A 122 18.65 7.90 -8.22
N ASN A 123 17.69 7.01 -8.48
CA ASN A 123 17.14 6.06 -7.51
C ASN A 123 16.57 6.75 -6.25
N MET A 124 15.97 7.94 -6.39
CA MET A 124 15.28 8.59 -5.28
C MET A 124 14.10 7.74 -4.81
N HIS A 125 13.96 7.61 -3.50
CA HIS A 125 12.88 6.84 -2.87
C HIS A 125 11.60 7.64 -2.66
N VAL A 126 11.69 8.98 -2.72
CA VAL A 126 10.56 9.91 -2.53
C VAL A 126 10.26 10.59 -3.84
N MET A 127 9.01 10.50 -4.27
CA MET A 127 8.50 11.22 -5.44
C MET A 127 8.06 12.65 -5.09
N SER A 128 8.17 13.56 -6.05
CA SER A 128 7.54 14.89 -5.95
C SER A 128 6.01 14.75 -5.93
N LEU A 129 5.27 15.71 -5.36
CA LEU A 129 3.79 15.66 -5.36
C LEU A 129 3.18 15.51 -6.77
N PRO A 130 3.65 16.22 -7.81
CA PRO A 130 3.18 15.99 -9.17
C PRO A 130 3.46 14.57 -9.68
N ASP A 131 4.62 13.99 -9.36
CA ASP A 131 4.95 12.63 -9.77
C ASP A 131 4.15 11.58 -9.01
N GLN A 132 3.83 11.82 -7.74
CA GLN A 132 2.92 10.97 -6.97
C GLN A 132 1.54 10.94 -7.64
N ILE A 133 0.99 12.10 -8.04
CA ILE A 133 -0.28 12.17 -8.79
C ILE A 133 -0.16 11.41 -10.11
N ARG A 134 0.87 11.68 -10.93
CA ARG A 134 1.06 10.98 -12.21
C ARG A 134 1.14 9.47 -12.03
N PHE A 135 1.91 9.01 -11.05
CA PHE A 135 2.07 7.59 -10.77
C PHE A 135 0.74 6.95 -10.35
N VAL A 136 0.03 7.56 -9.40
CA VAL A 136 -1.26 7.05 -8.91
C VAL A 136 -2.28 6.95 -10.03
N TYR A 137 -2.41 7.99 -10.86
CA TYR A 137 -3.37 8.00 -11.96
C TYR A 137 -2.97 7.02 -13.07
N ASN A 138 -1.67 6.88 -13.39
CA ASN A 138 -1.19 5.89 -14.36
C ASN A 138 -1.53 4.46 -13.90
N VAL A 139 -1.21 4.13 -12.64
CA VAL A 139 -1.49 2.81 -12.07
C VAL A 139 -3.00 2.53 -12.02
N SER A 140 -3.81 3.53 -11.67
CA SER A 140 -5.25 3.35 -11.49
C SER A 140 -6.02 3.25 -12.81
N LEU A 141 -5.63 4.05 -13.83
CA LEU A 141 -6.40 4.23 -15.05
C LEU A 141 -5.87 3.46 -16.27
N TRP A 142 -4.64 2.95 -16.23
CA TRP A 142 -4.04 2.25 -17.37
C TRP A 142 -4.58 0.82 -17.51
N LYS A 143 -5.84 0.69 -17.95
CA LYS A 143 -6.55 -0.60 -18.09
C LYS A 143 -5.80 -1.62 -18.94
N ALA A 144 -5.15 -1.18 -20.01
CA ALA A 144 -4.41 -2.06 -20.91
C ALA A 144 -3.20 -2.76 -20.27
N MET A 145 -2.75 -2.31 -19.09
CA MET A 145 -1.70 -2.98 -18.33
C MET A 145 -2.24 -3.88 -17.23
N LYS A 146 -3.55 -3.94 -17.01
CA LYS A 146 -4.12 -4.74 -15.94
C LYS A 146 -4.46 -6.17 -16.43
N PRO A 147 -4.23 -7.19 -15.60
CA PRO A 147 -3.67 -7.11 -14.26
C PRO A 147 -2.13 -6.93 -14.28
N ALA A 148 -1.56 -6.29 -13.25
CA ALA A 148 -0.15 -5.92 -13.24
C ALA A 148 0.55 -6.02 -11.88
N ILE A 149 1.86 -6.28 -11.93
CA ILE A 149 2.80 -6.02 -10.84
C ILE A 149 3.67 -4.82 -11.23
N TYR A 150 3.57 -3.73 -10.47
CA TYR A 150 4.51 -2.62 -10.51
C TYR A 150 5.57 -2.83 -9.43
N HIS A 151 6.86 -2.78 -9.78
CA HIS A 151 7.93 -2.90 -8.79
C HIS A 151 9.02 -1.84 -8.97
N GLY A 152 9.55 -1.32 -7.87
CA GLY A 152 10.61 -0.31 -7.90
C GLY A 152 11.04 0.16 -6.51
N HIS A 153 12.16 0.88 -6.44
CA HIS A 153 12.76 1.35 -5.20
C HIS A 153 12.16 2.68 -4.74
N VAL A 154 10.88 2.65 -4.33
CA VAL A 154 10.11 3.82 -3.90
C VAL A 154 9.50 3.54 -2.52
N ALA A 155 9.38 4.56 -1.68
CA ALA A 155 8.70 4.43 -0.41
C ALA A 155 7.18 4.25 -0.58
N PHE A 156 6.51 3.82 0.47
CA PHE A 156 5.07 3.64 0.51
C PHE A 156 4.35 4.92 0.08
N LEU A 157 3.39 4.78 -0.82
CA LEU A 157 2.56 5.88 -1.31
C LEU A 157 1.10 5.53 -1.03
N ASP A 158 0.44 6.35 -0.23
CA ASP A 158 -0.97 6.14 0.09
C ASP A 158 -1.86 6.62 -1.06
N PHE A 159 -2.40 5.66 -1.83
CA PHE A 159 -3.33 5.92 -2.93
C PHE A 159 -4.66 6.52 -2.44
N ALA A 160 -5.06 6.31 -1.18
CA ALA A 160 -6.30 6.85 -0.63
C ALA A 160 -6.32 8.38 -0.62
N LYS A 161 -5.15 9.02 -0.50
CA LYS A 161 -5.01 10.49 -0.52
C LYS A 161 -5.37 11.14 -1.85
N TYR A 162 -5.52 10.35 -2.92
CA TYR A 162 -5.67 10.84 -4.29
C TYR A 162 -7.06 10.58 -4.89
N GLY A 163 -8.01 10.07 -4.10
CA GLY A 163 -9.41 9.91 -4.53
C GLY A 163 -9.61 8.83 -5.60
N VAL A 164 -8.75 7.81 -5.65
CA VAL A 164 -8.91 6.69 -6.60
C VAL A 164 -10.00 5.72 -6.13
N LYS A 165 -10.67 5.09 -7.11
CA LYS A 165 -11.77 4.15 -6.82
C LYS A 165 -11.29 2.84 -6.20
N SER A 166 -10.17 2.31 -6.70
CA SER A 166 -9.57 1.06 -6.23
C SER A 166 -8.12 1.32 -5.81
N LYS A 167 -7.76 0.82 -4.63
CA LYS A 167 -6.38 0.86 -4.14
C LYS A 167 -5.63 -0.36 -4.70
N PRO A 168 -4.35 -0.21 -5.08
CA PRO A 168 -3.52 -1.36 -5.40
C PRO A 168 -3.21 -2.16 -4.15
N ILE A 169 -2.85 -3.43 -4.34
CA ILE A 169 -2.41 -4.33 -3.29
C ILE A 169 -0.92 -4.12 -3.07
N TYR A 170 -0.52 -3.69 -1.87
CA TYR A 170 0.89 -3.56 -1.52
C TYR A 170 1.45 -4.86 -0.96
N ILE A 171 2.61 -5.26 -1.44
CA ILE A 171 3.40 -6.36 -0.86
C ILE A 171 4.85 -5.89 -0.66
N ASN A 172 5.59 -6.52 0.25
CA ASN A 172 7.02 -6.28 0.34
C ASN A 172 7.80 -7.47 0.91
N ILE A 173 9.13 -7.39 0.82
CA ILE A 173 10.05 -8.34 1.45
C ILE A 173 11.14 -7.52 2.15
N ILE A 174 11.32 -7.78 3.44
CA ILE A 174 12.34 -7.14 4.28
C ILE A 174 13.41 -8.14 4.71
N ARG A 175 14.44 -7.65 5.40
CA ARG A 175 15.58 -8.44 5.87
C ARG A 175 16.06 -7.91 7.21
N LYS A 176 16.78 -8.74 7.98
CA LYS A 176 17.55 -8.28 9.14
C LYS A 176 18.36 -7.01 8.78
N PRO A 177 18.24 -5.91 9.55
CA PRO A 177 18.77 -4.61 9.15
C PRO A 177 20.29 -4.62 8.87
N LEU A 178 21.06 -5.27 9.74
CA LEU A 178 22.51 -5.34 9.61
C LEU A 178 22.93 -6.21 8.42
N ASP A 179 22.34 -7.39 8.25
CA ASP A 179 22.61 -8.27 7.09
C ASP A 179 22.32 -7.58 5.75
N ARG A 180 21.25 -6.77 5.71
CA ARG A 180 20.90 -5.95 4.56
C ARG A 180 22.00 -4.92 4.28
N LEU A 181 22.46 -4.19 5.31
CA LEU A 181 23.52 -3.19 5.19
C LEU A 181 24.85 -3.81 4.76
N VAL A 182 25.26 -4.91 5.38
CA VAL A 182 26.47 -5.66 5.03
C VAL A 182 26.39 -6.15 3.58
N SER A 183 25.25 -6.70 3.16
CA SER A 183 25.03 -7.11 1.77
C SER A 183 25.13 -5.94 0.79
N TYR A 184 24.63 -4.76 1.17
CA TYR A 184 24.75 -3.55 0.35
C TYR A 184 26.19 -3.04 0.27
N PHE A 185 26.92 -3.06 1.39
CA PHE A 185 28.31 -2.62 1.49
C PHE A 185 29.24 -3.40 0.55
N TYR A 186 29.16 -4.73 0.58
CA TYR A 186 29.98 -5.59 -0.29
C TYR A 186 29.49 -5.54 -1.74
N PHE A 187 28.19 -5.35 -1.98
CA PHE A 187 27.65 -5.18 -3.33
C PHE A 187 28.25 -3.97 -4.05
N LEU A 188 28.47 -2.85 -3.35
CA LEU A 188 29.09 -1.67 -3.95
C LEU A 188 30.57 -1.89 -4.32
N ARG A 189 31.24 -2.88 -3.71
CA ARG A 189 32.68 -3.18 -3.88
C ARG A 189 32.94 -4.30 -4.87
N HIS A 190 32.12 -5.35 -4.81
CA HIS A 190 32.36 -6.60 -5.54
C HIS A 190 31.29 -6.90 -6.59
N GLY A 191 30.16 -6.18 -6.58
CA GLY A 191 29.06 -6.43 -7.52
C GLY A 191 28.25 -7.67 -7.19
N ASP A 192 27.72 -8.30 -8.23
CA ASP A 192 26.80 -9.43 -8.15
C ASP A 192 26.93 -10.37 -9.35
N ASP A 193 26.42 -11.58 -9.18
CA ASP A 193 26.39 -12.63 -10.21
C ASP A 193 25.37 -12.42 -11.32
N PHE A 194 24.41 -11.50 -11.16
CA PHE A 194 23.34 -11.27 -12.13
C PHE A 194 23.76 -10.32 -13.25
N ARG A 195 24.58 -9.30 -12.95
CA ARG A 195 25.18 -8.40 -13.93
C ARG A 195 26.65 -8.15 -13.59
N PRO A 196 27.53 -9.15 -13.77
CA PRO A 196 28.93 -9.10 -13.29
C PRO A 196 29.79 -8.06 -14.03
N TYR A 197 29.40 -7.66 -15.24
CA TYR A 197 30.12 -6.69 -16.07
C TYR A 197 29.90 -5.22 -15.64
N LEU A 198 28.94 -4.93 -14.77
CA LEU A 198 28.65 -3.56 -14.35
C LEU A 198 29.63 -3.09 -13.28
N VAL A 199 30.41 -2.07 -13.61
CA VAL A 199 31.32 -1.45 -12.66
C VAL A 199 30.54 -0.75 -11.54
N ARG A 200 30.80 -1.14 -10.30
CA ARG A 200 30.11 -0.59 -9.13
C ARG A 200 30.83 0.65 -8.59
N ARG A 201 30.08 1.53 -7.93
CA ARG A 201 30.56 2.85 -7.48
C ARG A 201 31.80 2.78 -6.58
N ARG A 202 31.99 1.70 -5.82
CA ARG A 202 33.12 1.50 -4.90
C ARG A 202 34.02 0.35 -5.34
N GLN A 203 33.95 -0.08 -6.60
CA GLN A 203 34.74 -1.20 -7.09
C GLN A 203 36.25 -0.90 -6.97
N GLY A 204 37.01 -1.91 -6.54
CA GLY A 204 38.45 -1.77 -6.23
C GLY A 204 38.75 -1.41 -4.77
N ASN A 205 37.74 -0.96 -4.00
CA ASN A 205 37.90 -0.80 -2.55
C ASN A 205 37.85 -2.19 -1.87
N LYS A 206 38.97 -2.60 -1.27
CA LYS A 206 39.13 -3.89 -0.58
C LYS A 206 38.83 -3.83 0.92
N MET A 207 38.45 -2.66 1.45
CA MET A 207 38.15 -2.47 2.87
C MET A 207 36.97 -3.36 3.29
N THR A 208 37.14 -4.09 4.39
CA THR A 208 36.09 -4.92 4.97
C THR A 208 35.04 -4.08 5.69
N PHE A 209 33.91 -4.69 6.04
CA PHE A 209 32.87 -3.99 6.80
C PHE A 209 33.38 -3.59 8.19
N ASP A 210 34.06 -4.48 8.89
CA ASP A 210 34.63 -4.21 10.22
C ASP A 210 35.68 -3.10 10.19
N GLU A 211 36.59 -3.12 9.21
CA GLU A 211 37.56 -2.04 9.01
C GLU A 211 36.88 -0.70 8.76
N CYS A 212 35.76 -0.71 8.01
CA CYS A 212 34.98 0.49 7.79
C CYS A 212 34.41 1.05 9.10
N VAL A 213 33.84 0.18 9.93
CA VAL A 213 33.19 0.55 11.20
C VAL A 213 34.24 1.12 12.16
N LEU A 214 35.39 0.46 12.30
CA LEU A 214 36.52 0.95 13.08
C LEU A 214 36.98 2.33 12.63
N LYS A 215 37.00 2.58 11.31
CA LYS A 215 37.37 3.87 10.71
C LYS A 215 36.22 4.88 10.63
N LYS A 216 35.04 4.55 11.15
CA LYS A 216 33.81 5.38 11.07
C LYS A 216 33.49 5.83 9.64
N GLY A 217 33.59 4.90 8.69
CA GLY A 217 33.38 5.17 7.27
C GLY A 217 31.90 5.45 6.92
N VAL A 218 31.68 6.31 5.92
CA VAL A 218 30.33 6.77 5.52
C VAL A 218 29.43 5.66 4.96
N ASP A 219 30.02 4.61 4.39
CA ASP A 219 29.28 3.49 3.76
C ASP A 219 28.79 2.46 4.80
N CYS A 220 29.32 2.48 6.02
CA CYS A 220 28.98 1.59 7.15
C CYS A 220 28.50 2.38 8.37
N ALA A 221 28.21 3.67 8.21
CA ALA A 221 27.69 4.51 9.29
C ALA A 221 26.31 4.00 9.76
N GLU A 222 25.99 4.20 11.04
CA GLU A 222 24.76 3.69 11.66
C GLU A 222 23.50 4.21 10.96
N GLU A 223 23.54 5.44 10.44
CA GLU A 223 22.43 6.05 9.69
C GLU A 223 22.10 5.30 8.40
N ARG A 224 23.01 4.44 7.89
CA ARG A 224 22.76 3.59 6.71
C ARG A 224 21.85 2.39 7.01
N LEU A 225 21.61 2.09 8.28
CA LEU A 225 20.60 1.10 8.67
C LEU A 225 19.19 1.61 8.37
N TRP A 226 18.94 2.91 8.59
CA TRP A 226 17.64 3.56 8.41
C TRP A 226 17.20 3.55 6.95
N LEU A 227 16.42 2.53 6.57
CA LEU A 227 15.95 2.34 5.21
C LEU A 227 14.62 1.60 5.16
N GLN A 228 14.42 0.53 5.93
CA GLN A 228 13.19 -0.24 5.84
C GLN A 228 12.05 0.53 6.50
N VAL A 229 12.29 1.13 7.67
CA VAL A 229 11.30 2.02 8.33
C VAL A 229 10.81 3.12 7.38
N PRO A 230 11.65 3.96 6.74
CA PRO A 230 11.17 4.98 5.82
C PRO A 230 10.45 4.42 4.58
N PHE A 231 10.85 3.24 4.08
CA PHE A 231 10.17 2.61 2.94
C PHE A 231 8.71 2.26 3.25
N PHE A 232 8.37 1.95 4.50
CA PHE A 232 7.00 1.68 4.93
C PHE A 232 6.29 2.91 5.49
N CYS A 233 7.02 3.81 6.17
CA CYS A 233 6.48 5.08 6.65
C CYS A 233 6.01 5.97 5.49
N GLY A 234 6.76 6.02 4.39
CA GLY A 234 6.33 6.62 3.13
C GLY A 234 6.97 7.97 2.80
N HIS A 235 6.17 8.88 2.25
CA HIS A 235 6.64 10.13 1.65
C HIS A 235 6.66 11.35 2.62
N ALA A 236 6.36 11.17 3.90
CA ALA A 236 6.41 12.25 4.88
C ALA A 236 7.86 12.61 5.27
N SER A 237 8.11 13.87 5.62
CA SER A 237 9.45 14.36 6.01
C SER A 237 10.05 13.57 7.18
N GLU A 238 9.23 13.31 8.18
CA GLU A 238 9.58 12.68 9.44
C GLU A 238 10.06 11.24 9.25
N CYS A 239 9.58 10.56 8.19
CA CYS A 239 10.04 9.22 7.81
C CYS A 239 11.55 9.17 7.56
N TRP A 240 12.12 10.25 7.02
CA TRP A 240 13.50 10.31 6.55
C TRP A 240 14.47 10.90 7.57
N ILE A 241 14.02 11.11 8.81
CA ILE A 241 14.87 11.49 9.94
C ILE A 241 15.30 10.19 10.65
N PRO A 242 16.59 9.78 10.59
CA PRO A 242 17.04 8.54 11.21
C PRO A 242 16.77 8.50 12.72
N GLY A 243 16.23 7.37 13.19
CA GLY A 243 15.93 7.19 14.61
C GLY A 243 14.69 7.92 15.11
N ASN A 244 13.80 8.36 14.20
CA ASN A 244 12.54 9.01 14.56
C ASN A 244 11.50 7.98 15.02
N LEU A 245 10.98 8.14 16.24
CA LEU A 245 9.99 7.23 16.83
C LEU A 245 8.64 7.27 16.10
N TRP A 246 8.18 8.46 15.70
CA TRP A 246 6.94 8.60 14.96
C TRP A 246 7.00 7.84 13.62
N ALA A 247 8.17 7.87 12.95
CA ALA A 247 8.37 7.15 11.70
C ALA A 247 8.29 5.64 11.87
N LEU A 248 8.83 5.10 12.97
CA LEU A 248 8.72 3.69 13.33
C LEU A 248 7.26 3.29 13.53
N GLU A 249 6.52 4.04 14.34
CA GLU A 249 5.11 3.76 14.61
C GLU A 249 4.25 3.88 13.36
N GLN A 250 4.50 4.88 12.52
CA GLN A 250 3.82 5.03 11.24
C GLN A 250 4.14 3.88 10.27
N ALA A 251 5.39 3.40 10.26
CA ALA A 251 5.78 2.24 9.45
C ALA A 251 5.05 0.97 9.88
N LYS A 252 4.95 0.68 11.18
CA LYS A 252 4.17 -0.44 11.72
C LYS A 252 2.68 -0.31 11.37
N HIS A 253 2.13 0.89 11.54
CA HIS A 253 0.75 1.19 11.19
C HIS A 253 0.47 0.94 9.70
N ASN A 254 1.34 1.43 8.81
CA ASN A 254 1.18 1.21 7.37
C ASN A 254 1.34 -0.26 7.00
N LEU A 255 2.28 -0.98 7.63
CA LEU A 255 2.46 -2.42 7.41
C LEU A 255 1.15 -3.18 7.66
N ILE A 256 0.46 -2.92 8.79
CA ILE A 256 -0.78 -3.61 9.12
C ILE A 256 -1.96 -3.15 8.25
N ASN A 257 -2.07 -1.85 7.99
CA ASN A 257 -3.30 -1.29 7.40
C ASN A 257 -3.26 -1.15 5.88
N SER A 258 -2.07 -1.18 5.27
CA SER A 258 -1.90 -0.90 3.84
C SER A 258 -1.22 -2.02 3.06
N TYR A 259 -0.42 -2.88 3.70
CA TYR A 259 0.22 -4.01 3.05
C TYR A 259 -0.64 -5.27 3.21
N PHE A 260 -0.80 -6.01 2.12
CA PHE A 260 -1.45 -7.32 2.12
C PHE A 260 -0.62 -8.34 2.90
N ALA A 261 0.68 -8.41 2.59
CA ALA A 261 1.64 -9.25 3.30
C ALA A 261 3.06 -8.70 3.12
N VAL A 262 3.89 -8.88 4.16
CA VAL A 262 5.31 -8.55 4.14
C VAL A 262 6.09 -9.79 4.50
N GLY A 263 6.86 -10.31 3.55
CA GLY A 263 7.71 -11.48 3.76
C GLY A 263 9.09 -11.13 4.31
N LEU A 264 9.81 -12.17 4.73
CA LEU A 264 11.21 -12.08 5.13
C LEU A 264 12.12 -12.68 4.06
N THR A 265 13.32 -12.13 3.90
CA THR A 265 14.29 -12.64 2.93
C THR A 265 14.70 -14.08 3.26
N GLU A 266 14.77 -14.40 4.55
CA GLU A 266 15.13 -15.71 5.08
C GLU A 266 14.04 -16.77 4.86
N GLU A 267 12.78 -16.34 4.72
CA GLU A 267 11.58 -17.19 4.56
C GLU A 267 10.88 -16.92 3.22
N LEU A 268 11.67 -16.61 2.19
CA LEU A 268 11.15 -16.18 0.88
C LEU A 268 10.30 -17.27 0.19
N GLN A 269 10.61 -18.54 0.41
CA GLN A 269 9.83 -19.67 -0.11
C GLN A 269 8.38 -19.62 0.41
N ASP A 270 8.21 -19.51 1.72
CA ASP A 270 6.89 -19.45 2.36
C ASP A 270 6.11 -18.23 1.89
N PHE A 271 6.79 -17.09 1.68
CA PHE A 271 6.17 -15.90 1.15
C PHE A 271 5.66 -16.09 -0.29
N VAL A 272 6.43 -16.79 -1.14
CA VAL A 272 5.99 -17.15 -2.50
C VAL A 272 4.77 -18.07 -2.47
N SER A 273 4.77 -19.09 -1.61
CA SER A 273 3.63 -20.00 -1.45
C SER A 273 2.39 -19.30 -0.93
N LEU A 274 2.53 -18.40 0.04
CA LEU A 274 1.44 -17.58 0.55
C LEU A 274 0.80 -16.73 -0.57
N LEU A 275 1.61 -16.13 -1.44
CA LEU A 275 1.10 -15.35 -2.56
C LEU A 275 0.47 -16.20 -3.67
N GLU A 276 0.98 -17.41 -3.91
CA GLU A 276 0.40 -18.36 -4.87
C GLU A 276 -1.02 -18.76 -4.48
N VAL A 277 -1.26 -19.09 -3.22
CA VAL A 277 -2.60 -19.43 -2.73
C VAL A 277 -3.50 -18.18 -2.62
N SER A 278 -2.94 -17.00 -2.35
CA SER A 278 -3.75 -15.79 -2.19
C SER A 278 -4.16 -15.13 -3.50
N PHE A 279 -3.30 -15.17 -4.53
CA PHE A 279 -3.54 -14.53 -5.83
C PHE A 279 -3.07 -15.44 -6.98
N PRO A 280 -3.76 -16.55 -7.25
CA PRO A 280 -3.36 -17.48 -8.33
C PRO A 280 -3.32 -16.81 -9.70
N ARG A 281 -4.18 -15.81 -9.93
CA ARG A 281 -4.27 -15.03 -11.18
C ARG A 281 -2.91 -14.46 -11.58
N ILE A 282 -2.05 -14.20 -10.60
CA ILE A 282 -0.69 -13.71 -10.79
C ILE A 282 0.35 -14.80 -10.49
N PHE A 283 0.19 -15.53 -9.38
CA PHE A 283 1.26 -16.37 -8.82
C PHE A 283 1.04 -17.88 -8.96
N LYS A 284 0.04 -18.35 -9.72
CA LYS A 284 -0.12 -19.79 -10.00
C LYS A 284 1.17 -20.37 -10.60
N GLY A 285 1.69 -21.42 -10.00
CA GLY A 285 2.96 -22.08 -10.35
C GLY A 285 4.21 -21.43 -9.75
N ALA A 286 4.10 -20.39 -8.91
CA ALA A 286 5.24 -19.64 -8.39
C ALA A 286 6.14 -20.44 -7.46
N THR A 287 5.58 -21.25 -6.55
CA THR A 287 6.35 -22.07 -5.60
C THR A 287 7.18 -23.10 -6.34
N ALA A 288 6.56 -23.85 -7.27
CA ALA A 288 7.26 -24.83 -8.09
C ALA A 288 8.39 -24.17 -8.90
N LYS A 289 8.13 -23.00 -9.49
CA LYS A 289 9.13 -22.23 -10.25
C LYS A 289 10.26 -21.73 -9.36
N PHE A 290 9.97 -21.33 -8.13
CA PHE A 290 10.95 -20.88 -7.16
C PHE A 290 11.84 -22.04 -6.69
N LEU A 291 11.28 -23.21 -6.38
CA LEU A 291 12.01 -24.39 -5.93
C LEU A 291 12.89 -25.01 -7.00
N THR A 292 12.36 -25.17 -8.22
CA THR A 292 13.06 -25.84 -9.33
C THR A 292 13.92 -24.89 -10.16
N GLY A 293 13.72 -23.59 -10.00
CA GLY A 293 14.34 -22.58 -10.84
C GLY A 293 15.80 -22.34 -10.48
N LYS A 294 16.69 -22.37 -11.49
CA LYS A 294 18.06 -21.84 -11.38
C LYS A 294 18.11 -20.35 -10.98
N LYS A 295 16.96 -19.66 -11.00
CA LYS A 295 16.74 -18.26 -10.64
C LYS A 295 16.22 -18.06 -9.19
N ALA A 296 16.16 -19.10 -8.37
CA ALA A 296 15.73 -19.00 -6.96
C ALA A 296 16.62 -18.06 -6.13
N HIS A 297 17.91 -17.98 -6.47
CA HIS A 297 18.89 -17.18 -5.77
C HIS A 297 19.69 -16.30 -6.73
N LEU A 298 19.02 -15.32 -7.33
CA LEU A 298 19.66 -14.34 -8.21
C LEU A 298 20.30 -13.20 -7.42
N ARG A 299 21.33 -12.58 -8.02
CA ARG A 299 22.00 -11.37 -7.51
C ARG A 299 22.69 -11.59 -6.16
N LYS A 300 23.38 -12.73 -6.03
CA LYS A 300 24.26 -12.98 -4.90
C LYS A 300 25.42 -11.98 -4.94
N THR A 301 25.77 -11.47 -3.77
CA THR A 301 26.87 -10.51 -3.63
C THR A 301 28.17 -11.28 -3.54
N PHE A 302 29.14 -10.95 -4.39
CA PHE A 302 30.45 -11.60 -4.37
C PHE A 302 31.26 -11.19 -3.13
N ASN A 303 32.09 -12.12 -2.64
CA ASN A 303 33.07 -11.90 -1.57
C ASN A 303 32.51 -11.21 -0.31
N LYS A 304 31.25 -11.54 0.05
CA LYS A 304 30.63 -11.07 1.29
C LYS A 304 31.29 -11.77 2.48
N GLN A 305 31.70 -11.01 3.47
CA GLN A 305 32.17 -11.52 4.76
C GLN A 305 31.14 -11.13 5.83
N ASP A 306 30.98 -11.99 6.83
CA ASP A 306 30.11 -11.68 7.96
C ASP A 306 30.87 -10.78 8.95
N PRO A 307 30.20 -9.79 9.58
CA PRO A 307 30.84 -8.88 10.52
C PRO A 307 31.30 -9.60 11.79
N SER A 308 32.29 -9.05 12.49
CA SER A 308 32.74 -9.55 13.78
C SER A 308 31.66 -9.36 14.86
N ASP A 309 31.70 -10.20 15.89
CA ASP A 309 30.78 -10.07 17.04
C ASP A 309 30.89 -8.70 17.71
N GLU A 310 32.11 -8.13 17.77
CA GLU A 310 32.37 -6.79 18.30
C GLU A 310 31.64 -5.71 17.49
N THR A 311 31.68 -5.80 16.16
CA THR A 311 30.94 -4.91 15.25
C THR A 311 29.43 -5.07 15.46
N VAL A 312 28.94 -6.31 15.52
CA VAL A 312 27.52 -6.59 15.75
C VAL A 312 27.05 -5.98 17.07
N GLU A 313 27.76 -6.21 18.17
CA GLU A 313 27.43 -5.66 19.49
C GLU A 313 27.54 -4.12 19.54
N SER A 314 28.44 -3.53 18.75
CA SER A 314 28.50 -2.07 18.57
C SER A 314 27.21 -1.55 17.95
N PHE A 315 26.74 -2.16 16.86
CA PHE A 315 25.49 -1.75 16.20
C PHE A 315 24.26 -1.96 17.09
N LYS A 316 24.20 -3.03 17.89
CA LYS A 316 23.07 -3.30 18.80
C LYS A 316 22.81 -2.18 19.81
N LYS A 317 23.85 -1.40 20.16
CA LYS A 317 23.75 -0.23 21.04
C LYS A 317 23.15 0.99 20.36
N SER A 318 23.16 1.04 19.02
CA SER A 318 22.62 2.15 18.25
C SER A 318 21.10 2.22 18.34
N ARG A 319 20.56 3.42 18.61
CA ARG A 319 19.11 3.64 18.59
C ARG A 319 18.49 3.36 17.22
N ILE A 320 19.24 3.65 16.15
CA ILE A 320 18.78 3.43 14.76
C ILE A 320 18.64 1.93 14.50
N TRP A 321 19.63 1.14 14.92
CA TRP A 321 19.57 -0.32 14.82
C TRP A 321 18.40 -0.88 15.62
N GLN A 322 18.22 -0.44 16.88
CA GLN A 322 17.14 -0.92 17.73
C GLN A 322 15.77 -0.71 17.08
N MET A 323 15.52 0.48 16.52
CA MET A 323 14.25 0.78 15.85
C MET A 323 14.04 -0.02 14.55
N GLU A 324 15.08 -0.16 13.71
CA GLU A 324 15.00 -0.97 12.49
C GLU A 324 14.81 -2.46 12.81
N ASN A 325 15.45 -2.95 13.89
CA ASN A 325 15.31 -4.33 14.34
C ASN A 325 13.93 -4.58 14.95
N GLU A 326 13.41 -3.64 15.74
CA GLU A 326 12.05 -3.69 16.28
C GLU A 326 11.00 -3.73 15.16
N PHE A 327 11.18 -2.94 14.10
CA PHE A 327 10.32 -3.02 12.91
C PHE A 327 10.42 -4.38 12.19
N TYR A 328 11.64 -4.92 12.05
CA TYR A 328 11.84 -6.24 11.46
C TYR A 328 11.18 -7.35 12.28
N GLU A 329 11.36 -7.36 13.60
CA GLU A 329 10.75 -8.34 14.50
C GLU A 329 9.23 -8.25 14.47
N PHE A 330 8.67 -7.04 14.49
CA PHE A 330 7.23 -6.81 14.34
C PHE A 330 6.68 -7.41 13.03
N ALA A 331 7.36 -7.15 11.91
CA ALA A 331 6.96 -7.68 10.62
C ALA A 331 7.14 -9.21 10.53
N ALA A 332 8.17 -9.76 11.19
CA ALA A 332 8.41 -11.20 11.26
C ALA A 332 7.32 -11.92 12.05
N GLU A 333 6.92 -11.38 13.20
CA GLU A 333 5.81 -11.89 14.00
C GLU A 333 4.50 -11.87 13.22
N GLN A 334 4.21 -10.75 12.54
CA GLN A 334 3.04 -10.63 11.68
C GLN A 334 3.06 -11.63 10.52
N PHE A 335 4.21 -11.81 9.87
CA PHE A 335 4.34 -12.77 8.78
C PHE A 335 4.13 -14.21 9.25
N ASP A 336 4.73 -14.60 10.37
CA ASP A 336 4.56 -15.92 10.96
C ASP A 336 3.08 -16.20 11.32
N PHE A 337 2.39 -15.21 11.89
CA PHE A 337 0.96 -15.30 12.20
C PHE A 337 0.12 -15.55 10.94
N VAL A 338 0.31 -14.75 9.88
CA VAL A 338 -0.44 -14.91 8.63
C VAL A 338 -0.10 -16.24 7.97
N ARG A 339 1.18 -16.61 7.88
CA ARG A 339 1.63 -17.88 7.33
C ARG A 339 0.92 -19.06 8.00
N LYS A 340 0.93 -19.14 9.33
CA LYS A 340 0.28 -20.22 10.09
C LYS A 340 -1.24 -20.27 9.89
N ARG A 341 -1.88 -19.15 9.58
CA ARG A 341 -3.32 -19.06 9.31
C ARG A 341 -3.71 -19.33 7.87
N THR A 342 -2.75 -19.36 6.95
CA THR A 342 -2.99 -19.59 5.53
C THR A 342 -2.48 -20.96 5.07
N LEU A 343 -1.31 -21.37 5.55
CA LEU A 343 -0.59 -22.56 5.11
C LEU A 343 -0.56 -23.64 6.20
N ALA A 344 -0.83 -24.88 5.83
CA ALA A 344 -0.62 -26.06 6.65
C ALA A 344 0.85 -26.52 6.53
N THR A 345 1.51 -26.74 7.67
CA THR A 345 2.86 -27.32 7.70
C THR A 345 2.76 -28.84 7.48
N GLN A 346 3.20 -29.34 6.33
CA GLN A 346 3.40 -30.77 6.12
C GLN A 346 4.87 -31.18 6.32
N ASN A 347 5.09 -32.43 6.71
CA ASN A 347 6.39 -33.02 7.04
C ASN A 347 7.38 -33.11 5.85
N ALA A 348 7.07 -32.56 4.67
CA ALA A 348 7.86 -32.70 3.44
C ALA A 348 8.25 -31.37 2.77
N GLY A 349 8.06 -30.21 3.42
CA GLY A 349 8.46 -28.91 2.88
C GLY A 349 7.54 -28.35 1.77
N GLU A 350 6.45 -29.06 1.44
CA GLU A 350 5.35 -28.53 0.65
C GLU A 350 4.27 -27.96 1.60
N ALA A 351 4.06 -26.65 1.52
CA ALA A 351 3.00 -25.97 2.24
C ALA A 351 1.70 -26.05 1.43
N THR A 352 0.64 -26.65 2.00
CA THR A 352 -0.68 -26.71 1.36
C THR A 352 -1.62 -25.70 1.99
N GLU A 353 -2.52 -25.09 1.22
CA GLU A 353 -3.55 -24.19 1.75
C GLU A 353 -4.47 -24.92 2.75
N LEU A 354 -4.92 -24.22 3.80
CA LEU A 354 -5.87 -24.76 4.78
C LEU A 354 -7.31 -24.93 4.26
N GLY A 355 -7.58 -24.45 3.03
CA GLY A 355 -8.89 -24.47 2.39
C GLY A 355 -9.87 -23.44 2.96
N GLN A 356 -11.06 -23.36 2.35
CA GLN A 356 -12.10 -22.43 2.77
C GLN A 356 -12.67 -22.82 4.16
N GLN A 357 -12.52 -21.93 5.14
CA GLN A 357 -12.97 -22.13 6.52
C GLN A 357 -14.26 -21.36 6.88
N PHE A 358 -15.00 -20.88 5.88
CA PHE A 358 -16.26 -20.16 6.07
C PHE A 358 -17.28 -20.55 5.00
N PHE A 359 -18.57 -20.48 5.32
CA PHE A 359 -19.66 -20.62 4.33
C PHE A 359 -20.81 -19.70 4.69
N TYR A 360 -21.61 -19.32 3.70
CA TYR A 360 -22.80 -18.49 3.92
C TYR A 360 -24.00 -19.40 4.21
N GLU A 361 -24.65 -19.18 5.36
CA GLU A 361 -25.91 -19.80 5.70
C GLU A 361 -27.03 -18.76 5.81
N LYS A 362 -28.29 -19.22 5.73
CA LYS A 362 -29.48 -18.39 5.95
C LYS A 362 -29.62 -17.18 5.01
N ILE A 363 -29.18 -17.31 3.74
CA ILE A 363 -29.38 -16.27 2.71
C ILE A 363 -30.90 -16.02 2.52
N ARG A 364 -31.29 -14.74 2.58
CA ARG A 364 -32.67 -14.24 2.47
C ARG A 364 -32.68 -12.87 1.73
N PRO A 365 -33.77 -12.52 1.03
CA PRO A 365 -34.94 -13.36 0.74
C PRO A 365 -34.57 -14.54 -0.16
N LYS A 366 -35.40 -15.59 -0.16
CA LYS A 366 -35.19 -16.75 -1.03
C LYS A 366 -35.53 -16.44 -2.47
#